data_AF-A0A2P5E118-F1
#
_entry.id   AF-A0A2P5E118-F1
#
_cell.length_a   1.000
_cell.length_b   1.000
_cell.length_c   1.000
_cell.angle_alpha   90.00
_cell.angle_beta   90.00
_cell.angle_gamma   90.00
#
_symmetry.space_group_name_H-M   'P 1'
#
loop_
_entity.id
_entity.type
_entity.pdbx_description
1 polymer ?
#
loop_
_entity_poly.entity_id
_entity_poly.type
_entity_poly.pdbx_seq_one_letter_code
_entity_poly.pdbx_strand_id
1 'polypeptide(L)'
;MYYDDLPMWSFLGKVDKQGSAGIDDYKYLLYTHIRFQILFNKDRIIDISARIRTSESVDLTEDKETFVEFFYTVYWKKVDFLFEERMAKYLVTSSLAHFAVYRLFSIIISCVTVVLSTVFLVKFYIRVLRRILQKGVCMTRNRTVTKKKEAGSASKMRYLHTQFTSHCLLQPLVLVLNY
;
A
#
# COMPACT_ATOMS: atom_id res chain seq x y z
N MET A 1 -21.42 -18.99 8.24
CA MET A 1 -22.64 -19.61 8.81
C MET A 1 -22.52 -19.56 10.32
N TYR A 2 -23.63 -19.48 11.05
CA TYR A 2 -23.63 -19.46 12.52
C TYR A 2 -24.39 -20.66 13.07
N TYR A 3 -23.93 -21.20 14.20
CA TYR A 3 -24.65 -22.21 14.97
C TYR A 3 -24.38 -21.96 16.46
N ASP A 4 -25.44 -21.85 17.25
CA ASP A 4 -25.35 -21.45 18.67
C ASP A 4 -24.54 -20.16 18.91
N ASP A 5 -24.75 -19.17 18.04
CA ASP A 5 -24.03 -17.89 17.98
C ASP A 5 -22.51 -18.00 17.69
N LEU A 6 -22.01 -19.20 17.45
CA LEU A 6 -20.61 -19.43 17.10
C LEU A 6 -20.43 -19.29 15.59
N PRO A 7 -19.52 -18.43 15.13
CA PRO A 7 -19.21 -18.35 13.71
C PRO A 7 -18.42 -19.58 13.26
N MET A 8 -18.81 -20.11 12.11
CA MET A 8 -18.12 -21.21 11.45
C MET A 8 -17.78 -20.86 10.00
N TRP A 9 -16.54 -21.18 9.64
CA TRP A 9 -15.96 -20.94 8.33
C TRP A 9 -15.21 -22.18 7.86
N SER A 10 -15.28 -22.47 6.57
CA SER A 10 -14.44 -23.46 5.91
C SER A 10 -14.30 -23.10 4.43
N PHE A 11 -13.23 -23.54 3.80
CA PHE A 11 -13.08 -23.46 2.36
C PHE A 11 -13.95 -24.52 1.67
N LEU A 12 -14.57 -24.16 0.56
CA LEU A 12 -15.32 -25.13 -0.26
C LEU A 12 -14.45 -25.77 -1.33
N GLY A 13 -13.38 -25.10 -1.74
CA GLY A 13 -12.46 -25.59 -2.75
C GLY A 13 -11.10 -24.92 -2.67
N LYS A 14 -10.21 -25.28 -3.59
CA LYS A 14 -8.92 -24.63 -3.80
C LYS A 14 -8.63 -24.49 -5.28
N VAL A 15 -7.78 -23.52 -5.60
CA VAL A 15 -7.22 -23.34 -6.93
C VAL A 15 -5.74 -23.64 -6.84
N ASP A 16 -5.28 -24.73 -7.43
CA ASP A 16 -3.86 -25.05 -7.53
C ASP A 16 -3.32 -24.45 -8.84
N LYS A 17 -2.15 -23.78 -8.77
CA LYS A 17 -1.43 -23.30 -9.95
C LYS A 17 -0.21 -24.19 -10.17
N GLN A 18 -0.23 -25.01 -11.22
CA GLN A 18 0.97 -25.73 -11.66
C GLN A 18 1.67 -24.92 -12.75
N GLY A 19 2.56 -24.00 -12.36
CA GLY A 19 3.64 -23.41 -13.18
C GLY A 19 3.41 -22.96 -14.64
N SER A 20 3.76 -21.68 -14.89
CA SER A 20 4.01 -20.98 -16.17
C SER A 20 2.83 -20.44 -17.02
N ALA A 21 2.05 -19.54 -16.41
CA ALA A 21 1.36 -18.42 -17.09
C ALA A 21 0.48 -18.77 -18.32
N GLY A 22 0.07 -20.02 -18.47
CA GLY A 22 -0.98 -20.45 -19.39
C GLY A 22 -2.35 -20.44 -18.71
N ILE A 23 -3.41 -20.24 -19.48
CA ILE A 23 -4.80 -20.37 -18.98
C ILE A 23 -5.09 -21.82 -18.54
N ASP A 24 -4.37 -22.80 -19.08
CA ASP A 24 -4.49 -24.23 -18.76
C ASP A 24 -3.79 -24.68 -17.47
N ASP A 25 -3.09 -23.78 -16.77
CA ASP A 25 -2.31 -24.14 -15.57
C ASP A 25 -3.12 -24.09 -14.25
N TYR A 26 -4.42 -23.78 -14.34
CA TYR A 26 -5.32 -23.61 -13.20
C TYR A 26 -6.13 -24.86 -12.94
N LYS A 27 -5.89 -25.49 -11.78
CA LYS A 27 -6.67 -26.63 -11.32
C LYS A 27 -7.72 -26.20 -10.30
N TYR A 28 -9.00 -26.34 -10.63
CA TYR A 28 -10.11 -25.97 -9.75
C TYR A 28 -10.60 -27.22 -9.02
N LEU A 29 -10.33 -27.31 -7.72
CA LEU A 29 -10.70 -28.45 -6.90
C LEU A 29 -11.81 -28.06 -5.94
N LEU A 30 -12.93 -28.78 -5.98
CA LEU A 30 -14.05 -28.63 -5.08
C LEU A 30 -14.04 -29.77 -4.06
N TYR A 31 -14.05 -29.43 -2.78
CA TYR A 31 -14.08 -30.45 -1.74
C TYR A 31 -15.49 -30.97 -1.51
N THR A 32 -15.62 -32.30 -1.41
CA THR A 32 -16.93 -32.95 -1.31
C THR A 32 -17.30 -33.34 0.11
N HIS A 33 -16.35 -33.40 1.03
CA HIS A 33 -16.60 -33.88 2.38
C HIS A 33 -16.17 -32.88 3.46
N ILE A 34 -17.14 -32.48 4.28
CA ILE A 34 -16.96 -31.55 5.39
C ILE A 34 -17.07 -32.29 6.72
N ARG A 35 -16.07 -32.13 7.58
CA ARG A 35 -16.05 -32.68 8.94
C ARG A 35 -16.33 -31.58 9.95
N PHE A 36 -17.48 -31.64 10.59
CA PHE A 36 -17.82 -30.78 11.71
C PHE A 36 -17.27 -31.39 12.99
N GLN A 37 -16.54 -30.59 13.76
CA GLN A 37 -16.09 -30.94 15.09
C GLN A 37 -16.76 -29.99 16.07
N ILE A 38 -17.62 -30.56 16.92
CA ILE A 38 -18.42 -29.84 17.91
C ILE A 38 -17.88 -30.20 19.29
N LEU A 39 -17.39 -29.20 20.00
CA LEU A 39 -16.96 -29.32 21.39
C LEU A 39 -18.13 -28.92 22.29
N PHE A 40 -18.47 -29.77 23.25
CA PHE A 40 -19.59 -29.52 24.15
C PHE A 40 -19.20 -29.73 25.61
N ASN A 41 -19.84 -29.00 26.50
CA ASN A 41 -19.73 -29.19 27.94
C ASN A 41 -21.14 -29.26 28.53
N LYS A 42 -21.50 -30.42 29.09
CA LYS A 42 -22.87 -30.75 29.52
C LYS A 42 -23.85 -30.54 28.35
N ASP A 43 -24.77 -29.60 28.48
CA ASP A 43 -25.82 -29.35 27.48
C ASP A 43 -25.54 -28.10 26.62
N ARG A 44 -24.29 -27.59 26.64
CA ARG A 44 -23.93 -26.36 25.93
C ARG A 44 -22.77 -26.57 24.97
N ILE A 45 -22.87 -25.92 23.81
CA ILE A 45 -21.82 -25.95 22.79
C ILE A 45 -20.77 -24.89 23.14
N ILE A 46 -19.50 -25.32 23.07
CA ILE A 46 -18.33 -24.52 23.41
C ILE A 46 -17.64 -24.01 22.15
N ASP A 47 -17.41 -24.89 21.17
CA ASP A 47 -16.70 -24.53 19.94
C ASP A 47 -17.21 -25.38 18.78
N ILE A 48 -17.18 -24.81 17.58
CA ILE A 48 -17.55 -25.48 16.34
C ILE A 48 -16.50 -25.17 15.31
N SER A 49 -15.97 -26.23 14.69
CA SER A 49 -15.03 -26.08 13.58
C SER A 49 -15.43 -26.99 12.43
N ALA A 50 -15.34 -26.44 11.22
CA ALA A 50 -15.51 -27.19 9.98
C ALA A 50 -14.13 -27.42 9.37
N ARG A 51 -13.75 -28.70 9.25
CA ARG A 51 -12.51 -29.13 8.61
C ARG A 51 -12.85 -29.84 7.31
N ILE A 52 -12.06 -29.60 6.29
CA ILE A 52 -12.27 -30.23 5.00
C ILE A 52 -11.29 -31.38 4.85
N ARG A 53 -11.73 -32.44 4.21
CA ARG A 53 -10.82 -33.51 3.83
C ARG A 53 -10.21 -33.21 2.46
N THR A 54 -8.95 -32.80 2.45
CA THR A 54 -8.22 -32.45 1.22
C THR A 54 -8.01 -33.62 0.25
N SER A 55 -8.17 -34.86 0.73
CA SER A 55 -8.10 -36.07 -0.10
C SER A 55 -9.40 -36.37 -0.86
N GLU A 56 -10.49 -35.67 -0.56
CA GLU A 56 -11.79 -35.83 -1.21
C GLU A 56 -12.16 -34.53 -1.92
N SER A 57 -11.72 -34.43 -3.15
CA SER A 57 -12.04 -33.30 -4.02
C SER A 57 -12.38 -33.76 -5.42
N VAL A 58 -13.34 -33.09 -6.03
CA VAL A 58 -13.70 -33.22 -7.44
C VAL A 58 -13.00 -32.11 -8.22
N ASP A 59 -12.48 -32.47 -9.40
CA ASP A 59 -11.86 -31.53 -10.32
C ASP A 59 -12.92 -30.89 -11.22
N LEU A 60 -12.92 -29.56 -11.26
CA LEU A 60 -13.84 -28.71 -12.01
C LEU A 60 -13.11 -27.88 -13.08
N THR A 61 -11.87 -28.25 -13.45
CA THR A 61 -11.13 -27.51 -14.48
C THR A 61 -11.79 -27.59 -15.86
N GLU A 62 -12.43 -28.70 -16.18
CA GLU A 62 -13.21 -28.82 -17.40
C GLU A 62 -14.57 -28.13 -17.22
N ASP A 63 -14.92 -27.22 -18.14
CA ASP A 63 -16.20 -26.51 -18.16
C ASP A 63 -17.34 -27.44 -18.64
N LYS A 64 -17.61 -28.47 -17.81
CA LYS A 64 -18.64 -29.48 -18.04
C LYS A 64 -19.54 -29.58 -16.81
N GLU A 65 -20.83 -29.81 -17.07
CA GLU A 65 -21.79 -30.08 -16.02
C GLU A 65 -21.38 -31.35 -15.25
N THR A 66 -21.03 -31.16 -13.97
CA THR A 66 -20.55 -32.24 -13.10
C THR A 66 -21.49 -32.37 -11.91
N PHE A 67 -22.12 -33.53 -11.76
CA PHE A 67 -22.88 -33.84 -10.56
C PHE A 67 -21.93 -34.14 -9.40
N VAL A 68 -22.04 -33.36 -8.33
CA VAL A 68 -21.19 -33.49 -7.14
C VAL A 68 -22.07 -33.85 -5.96
N GLU A 69 -21.79 -35.01 -5.36
CA GLU A 69 -22.41 -35.42 -4.11
C GLU A 69 -21.58 -34.94 -2.93
N PHE A 70 -22.24 -34.26 -1.98
CA PHE A 70 -21.59 -33.74 -0.78
C PHE A 70 -21.90 -34.61 0.42
N PHE A 71 -20.87 -34.91 1.18
CA PHE A 71 -20.97 -35.65 2.42
C PHE A 71 -20.58 -34.77 3.60
N TYR A 72 -21.08 -35.13 4.77
CA TYR A 72 -20.63 -34.53 6.01
C TYR A 72 -20.47 -35.58 7.11
N THR A 73 -19.52 -35.34 8.00
CA THR A 73 -19.36 -36.12 9.22
C THR A 73 -19.35 -35.18 10.41
N VAL A 74 -20.03 -35.55 11.49
CA VAL A 74 -20.07 -34.78 12.74
C VAL A 74 -19.37 -35.54 13.85
N TYR A 75 -18.39 -34.90 14.49
CA TYR A 75 -17.68 -35.40 15.65
C TYR A 75 -18.03 -34.59 16.88
N TRP A 76 -18.57 -35.26 17.89
CA TRP A 76 -18.90 -34.68 19.19
C TRP A 76 -17.80 -35.01 20.18
N LYS A 77 -17.24 -34.00 20.84
CA LYS A 77 -16.22 -34.18 21.88
C LYS A 77 -16.58 -33.39 23.13
N LYS A 78 -16.68 -34.10 24.25
CA LYS A 78 -16.88 -33.49 25.56
C LYS A 78 -15.59 -32.77 26.01
N VAL A 79 -15.73 -31.57 26.55
CA VAL A 79 -14.64 -30.76 27.12
C VAL A 79 -15.05 -30.17 28.46
N ASP A 80 -14.09 -29.96 29.35
CA ASP A 80 -14.32 -29.37 30.69
C ASP A 80 -14.20 -27.82 30.68
N PHE A 81 -14.04 -27.24 29.51
CA PHE A 81 -13.90 -25.79 29.32
C PHE A 81 -15.19 -25.03 29.69
N LEU A 82 -15.05 -23.89 30.35
CA LEU A 82 -16.19 -23.09 30.81
C LEU A 82 -16.91 -22.42 29.64
N PHE A 83 -18.24 -22.42 29.68
CA PHE A 83 -19.06 -21.78 28.64
C PHE A 83 -18.81 -20.27 28.52
N GLU A 84 -18.53 -19.60 29.63
CA GLU A 84 -18.27 -18.15 29.66
C GLU A 84 -17.01 -17.77 28.88
N GLU A 85 -16.01 -18.65 28.89
CA GLU A 85 -14.74 -18.43 28.22
C GLU A 85 -14.79 -18.78 26.73
N ARG A 86 -15.93 -19.26 26.21
CA ARG A 86 -16.05 -19.78 24.81
C ARG A 86 -15.73 -18.74 23.75
N MET A 87 -15.95 -17.46 24.07
CA MET A 87 -15.66 -16.34 23.18
C MET A 87 -14.19 -15.93 23.16
N ALA A 88 -13.36 -16.42 24.09
CA ALA A 88 -11.96 -16.01 24.20
C ALA A 88 -11.16 -16.24 22.90
N LYS A 89 -11.38 -17.39 22.23
CA LYS A 89 -10.77 -17.72 20.92
C LYS A 89 -11.15 -16.71 19.83
N TYR A 90 -12.39 -16.26 19.84
CA TYR A 90 -12.88 -15.31 18.85
C TYR A 90 -12.41 -13.90 19.15
N LEU A 91 -12.30 -13.48 20.43
CA LEU A 91 -11.78 -12.16 20.79
C LEU A 91 -10.34 -11.90 20.31
N VAL A 92 -9.49 -12.94 20.29
CA VAL A 92 -8.12 -12.84 19.77
C VAL A 92 -8.12 -12.64 18.25
N THR A 93 -9.05 -13.28 17.54
CA THR A 93 -9.12 -13.26 16.07
C THR A 93 -9.94 -12.08 15.54
N SER A 94 -11.03 -11.75 16.22
CA SER A 94 -11.89 -10.57 16.04
C SER A 94 -11.28 -9.35 16.72
N SER A 95 -9.98 -9.37 16.98
CA SER A 95 -9.37 -8.31 17.75
C SER A 95 -9.55 -7.01 16.97
N LEU A 96 -10.45 -6.23 17.52
CA LEU A 96 -10.49 -4.78 17.49
C LEU A 96 -9.06 -4.19 17.62
N ALA A 97 -8.10 -4.95 18.18
CA ALA A 97 -6.67 -4.68 18.15
C ALA A 97 -6.05 -4.63 16.74
N HIS A 98 -6.31 -5.54 15.80
CA HIS A 98 -5.75 -5.42 14.44
C HIS A 98 -6.24 -4.15 13.72
N PHE A 99 -7.54 -3.86 13.80
CA PHE A 99 -8.08 -2.62 13.24
C PHE A 99 -7.60 -1.37 13.99
N ALA A 100 -7.51 -1.40 15.33
CA ALA A 100 -7.02 -0.26 16.11
C ALA A 100 -5.51 -0.01 15.88
N VAL A 101 -4.70 -1.06 15.81
CA VAL A 101 -3.26 -0.97 15.51
C VAL A 101 -3.03 -0.45 14.10
N TYR A 102 -3.75 -0.98 13.10
CA TYR A 102 -3.65 -0.50 11.72
C TYR A 102 -4.09 0.97 11.59
N ARG A 103 -5.19 1.36 12.25
CA ARG A 103 -5.66 2.76 12.28
C ARG A 103 -4.63 3.71 12.89
N LEU A 104 -4.04 3.33 14.02
CA LEU A 104 -3.03 4.17 14.68
C LEU A 104 -1.76 4.28 13.85
N PHE A 105 -1.33 3.20 13.22
CA PHE A 105 -0.16 3.19 12.35
C PHE A 105 -0.33 4.13 11.15
N SER A 106 -1.52 4.14 10.53
CA SER A 106 -1.85 5.06 9.43
C SER A 106 -1.80 6.54 9.85
N ILE A 107 -2.32 6.87 11.03
CA ILE A 107 -2.32 8.25 11.54
C ILE A 107 -0.89 8.73 11.80
N ILE A 108 -0.06 7.89 12.41
CA ILE A 108 1.35 8.22 12.70
C ILE A 108 2.13 8.46 11.40
N ILE A 109 2.00 7.56 10.42
CA ILE A 109 2.70 7.70 9.14
C ILE A 109 2.29 8.97 8.40
N SER A 110 1.00 9.32 8.41
CA SER A 110 0.54 10.57 7.79
C SER A 110 1.12 11.79 8.49
N CYS A 111 1.16 11.82 9.83
CA CYS A 111 1.74 12.93 10.58
C CYS A 111 3.25 13.07 10.31
N VAL A 112 4.00 11.97 10.34
CA VAL A 112 5.44 11.95 10.09
C VAL A 112 5.76 12.43 8.68
N THR A 113 5.02 11.97 7.67
CA THR A 113 5.26 12.40 6.28
C THR A 113 4.97 13.88 6.09
N VAL A 114 3.89 14.43 6.67
CA VAL A 114 3.59 15.86 6.61
C VAL A 114 4.72 16.69 7.24
N VAL A 115 5.18 16.33 8.44
CA VAL A 115 6.27 17.05 9.12
C VAL A 115 7.56 17.02 8.29
N LEU A 116 7.93 15.86 7.75
CA LEU A 116 9.11 15.71 6.90
C LEU A 116 9.00 16.54 5.62
N SER A 117 7.85 16.50 4.94
CA SER A 117 7.58 17.29 3.74
C SER A 117 7.64 18.79 4.01
N THR A 118 7.05 19.27 5.11
CA THR A 118 7.09 20.70 5.46
C THR A 118 8.51 21.17 5.76
N VAL A 119 9.29 20.42 6.54
CA VAL A 119 10.70 20.77 6.83
C VAL A 119 11.52 20.82 5.55
N PHE A 120 11.31 19.86 4.65
CA PHE A 120 11.99 19.83 3.37
C PHE A 120 11.64 21.05 2.51
N LEU A 121 10.35 21.39 2.40
CA LEU A 121 9.88 22.55 1.63
C LEU A 121 10.41 23.86 2.19
N VAL A 122 10.39 24.06 3.51
CA VAL A 122 10.92 25.28 4.14
C VAL A 122 12.43 25.42 3.88
N LYS A 123 13.21 24.33 4.04
CA LYS A 123 14.64 24.37 3.74
C LYS A 123 14.92 24.66 2.26
N PHE A 124 14.16 24.03 1.36
CA PHE A 124 14.26 24.27 -0.07
C PHE A 124 13.95 25.73 -0.41
N TYR A 125 12.85 26.27 0.10
CA TYR A 125 12.43 27.66 -0.12
C TYR A 125 13.47 28.66 0.39
N ILE A 126 13.97 28.49 1.62
CA ILE A 126 15.04 29.36 2.18
C ILE A 126 16.31 29.27 1.32
N ARG A 127 16.65 28.07 0.81
CA ARG A 127 17.82 27.91 -0.07
C ARG A 127 17.62 28.65 -1.39
N VAL A 128 16.44 28.56 -2.01
CA VAL A 128 16.11 29.27 -3.26
C VAL A 128 16.09 30.78 -3.02
N LEU A 129 15.42 31.24 -1.97
CA LEU A 129 15.34 32.65 -1.62
C LEU A 129 16.73 33.26 -1.38
N ARG A 130 17.62 32.56 -0.65
CA ARG A 130 19.01 32.99 -0.49
C ARG A 130 19.75 33.11 -1.82
N ARG A 131 19.57 32.15 -2.75
CA ARG A 131 20.17 32.26 -4.09
C ARG A 131 19.65 33.48 -4.86
N ILE A 132 18.34 33.77 -4.77
CA ILE A 132 17.73 34.93 -5.43
C ILE A 132 18.27 36.23 -4.83
N LEU A 133 18.30 36.35 -3.50
CA LEU A 133 18.82 37.53 -2.82
C LEU A 133 20.31 37.74 -3.13
N GLN A 134 21.12 36.69 -3.09
CA GLN A 134 22.54 36.78 -3.46
C GLN A 134 22.74 37.23 -4.90
N LYS A 135 21.94 36.70 -5.85
CA LYS A 135 21.98 37.15 -7.26
C LYS A 135 21.53 38.61 -7.41
N GLY A 136 20.46 39.02 -6.71
CA GLY A 136 19.97 40.40 -6.73
C GLY A 136 20.99 41.40 -6.19
N VAL A 137 21.63 41.08 -5.05
CA VAL A 137 22.71 41.88 -4.45
C VAL A 137 23.96 41.91 -5.33
N CYS A 138 24.30 40.81 -6.00
CA CYS A 138 25.41 40.78 -6.96
C CYS A 138 25.13 41.70 -8.16
N MET A 139 23.90 41.69 -8.69
CA MET A 139 23.51 42.55 -9.81
C MET A 139 23.48 44.04 -9.43
N THR A 140 23.03 44.41 -8.22
CA THR A 140 23.06 45.81 -7.75
C THR A 140 24.48 46.29 -7.45
N ARG A 141 25.34 45.43 -6.90
CA ARG A 141 26.77 45.73 -6.71
C ARG A 141 27.49 45.94 -8.04
N ASN A 142 27.22 45.13 -9.06
CA ASN A 142 27.81 45.32 -10.38
C ASN A 142 27.32 46.61 -11.06
N ARG A 143 26.01 46.94 -10.96
CA ARG A 143 25.47 48.20 -11.52
C ARG A 143 26.00 49.47 -10.84
N THR A 144 26.25 49.44 -9.53
CA THR A 144 26.83 50.59 -8.82
C THR A 144 28.32 50.78 -9.16
N VAL A 145 29.06 49.69 -9.34
CA VAL A 145 30.46 49.73 -9.81
C VAL A 145 30.57 50.24 -11.25
N THR A 146 29.69 49.84 -12.16
CA THR A 146 29.69 50.37 -13.54
C THR A 146 29.30 51.86 -13.58
N LYS A 147 28.25 52.28 -12.85
CA LYS A 147 27.89 53.71 -12.75
C LYS A 147 29.01 54.57 -12.14
N LYS A 148 29.77 54.05 -11.16
CA LYS A 148 30.89 54.79 -10.55
C LYS A 148 32.07 54.94 -11.53
N LYS A 149 32.31 53.95 -12.39
CA LYS A 149 33.31 54.04 -13.47
C LYS A 149 32.87 55.00 -14.59
N GLU A 150 31.59 55.02 -14.95
CA GLU A 150 31.04 55.96 -15.93
C GLU A 150 31.00 57.41 -15.39
N ALA A 151 30.62 57.62 -14.13
CA ALA A 151 30.63 58.95 -13.49
C ALA A 151 32.04 59.51 -13.30
N GLY A 152 33.04 58.64 -13.05
CA GLY A 152 34.46 59.02 -13.02
C GLY A 152 35.09 59.23 -14.40
N SER A 153 34.41 58.83 -15.47
CA SER A 153 34.88 58.93 -16.86
C SER A 153 34.03 59.87 -17.72
N ALA A 154 33.12 60.64 -17.13
CA ALA A 154 32.31 61.66 -17.80
C ALA A 154 33.09 62.96 -18.11
N SER A 155 34.37 62.82 -18.44
CA SER A 155 35.19 63.80 -19.15
C SER A 155 35.90 63.09 -20.31
N LYS A 156 35.12 62.47 -21.22
CA LYS A 156 35.50 62.38 -22.64
C LYS A 156 34.30 62.03 -23.52
N MET A 157 34.11 62.89 -24.51
CA MET A 157 33.02 62.93 -25.48
C MET A 157 33.28 61.94 -26.65
N ARG A 158 32.24 61.20 -27.08
CA ARG A 158 32.02 60.49 -28.38
C ARG A 158 33.12 59.49 -28.83
N TYR A 159 32.83 58.25 -29.24
CA TYR A 159 31.91 57.82 -30.29
C TYR A 159 31.30 56.43 -29.99
N LEU A 160 30.03 56.29 -30.37
CA LEU A 160 29.33 55.02 -30.58
C LEU A 160 30.03 54.19 -31.65
N HIS A 161 30.29 52.91 -31.37
CA HIS A 161 30.01 51.84 -32.34
C HIS A 161 30.03 50.48 -31.61
N THR A 162 28.90 49.76 -31.71
CA THR A 162 28.75 48.30 -31.92
C THR A 162 29.58 47.32 -31.06
N GLN A 163 29.05 46.19 -30.61
CA GLN A 163 28.38 45.22 -31.45
C GLN A 163 27.62 44.22 -30.56
N PHE A 164 26.35 44.05 -30.92
CA PHE A 164 25.50 42.96 -30.54
C PHE A 164 25.82 41.81 -31.51
N THR A 165 26.46 40.74 -31.05
CA THR A 165 26.55 39.41 -31.68
C THR A 165 27.52 38.57 -30.85
N SER A 166 27.41 37.28 -30.63
CA SER A 166 26.39 36.25 -30.89
C SER A 166 26.95 34.98 -30.24
N HIS A 167 26.07 34.14 -29.69
CA HIS A 167 26.00 32.68 -29.87
C HIS A 167 27.34 31.90 -29.98
N CYS A 168 27.54 30.81 -29.23
CA CYS A 168 26.96 29.46 -29.44
C CYS A 168 28.05 28.49 -28.86
N LEU A 169 27.86 27.33 -28.23
CA LEU A 169 27.08 26.10 -28.43
C LEU A 169 27.26 25.27 -27.11
N LEU A 170 26.51 24.25 -26.69
CA LEU A 170 25.50 23.38 -27.29
C LEU A 170 24.74 22.64 -26.16
N GLN A 171 23.46 22.34 -26.42
CA GLN A 171 22.49 21.41 -25.79
C GLN A 171 22.97 19.95 -25.59
N PRO A 172 22.18 18.95 -25.07
CA PRO A 172 20.70 18.82 -24.93
C PRO A 172 20.26 18.33 -23.50
N LEU A 173 19.02 18.02 -23.10
CA LEU A 173 17.90 17.33 -23.75
C LEU A 173 16.65 17.50 -22.86
N VAL A 174 15.55 18.01 -23.41
CA VAL A 174 14.19 17.91 -22.83
C VAL A 174 13.49 16.83 -23.63
N LEU A 175 13.00 15.79 -22.94
CA LEU A 175 12.10 14.79 -23.50
C LEU A 175 10.75 14.95 -22.78
N VAL A 176 9.75 15.21 -23.61
CA VAL A 176 8.32 15.27 -23.35
C VAL A 176 7.80 13.91 -22.90
N LEU A 177 6.77 13.89 -22.03
CA LEU A 177 5.58 13.02 -22.02
C LEU A 177 4.84 13.32 -20.70
N ASN A 178 3.74 14.09 -20.72
CA ASN A 178 2.37 13.58 -20.86
C ASN A 178 2.14 12.26 -20.12
N TYR A 179 1.62 12.39 -18.89
CA TYR A 179 0.39 11.74 -18.44
C TYR A 179 -0.36 12.73 -17.54
#